data_AF-A0A945Q2Y4-F1
#
_entry.id   AF-A0A945Q2Y4-F1
#
_cell.length_a   1.000
_cell.length_b   1.000
_cell.length_c   1.000
_cell.angle_alpha   90.00
_cell.angle_beta   90.00
_cell.angle_gamma   90.00
#
_symmetry.space_group_name_H-M   'P 1'
#
loop_
_entity.id
_entity.type
_entity.pdbx_description
1 polymer ?
#
loop_
_entity_poly.entity_id
_entity_poly.type
_entity_poly.pdbx_seq_one_letter_code
_entity_poly.pdbx_strand_id
1 'polypeptide(L)'
;FGSGLQLAIEMKDAYAPYWGFSKWDLALGSTGAFWPVAQYYNDDLKAINFKFSYYKRSNIYWDLDAQRGKQTNKYAWQDDYPNQTYWVTFDVNHFTESCYWPDWLNVAIGFGIDDSQYLPGWNEEIQFLDSSIPNAGTKTGGKNEWYVAFDYDIPKMLKKWDSPTGKKVKHWLNYIHFPAPTIRISPKLEFYPLFL
;
A
#
# COMPACT_ATOMS: atom_id res chain seq x y z
N PHE A 1 -6.88 10.12 18.91
CA PHE A 1 -7.28 11.23 18.00
C PHE A 1 -7.62 10.78 16.57
N GLY A 2 -7.52 9.49 16.20
CA GLY A 2 -7.84 9.00 14.84
C GLY A 2 -9.28 8.53 14.60
N SER A 3 -10.00 8.07 15.62
CA SER A 3 -11.31 7.43 15.45
C SER A 3 -12.41 8.37 14.93
N GLY A 4 -12.40 9.66 15.32
CA GLY A 4 -13.44 10.60 14.90
C GLY A 4 -13.33 11.06 13.44
N LEU A 5 -12.10 11.19 12.91
CA LEU A 5 -11.87 11.57 11.51
C LEU A 5 -12.19 10.40 10.56
N GLN A 6 -11.88 9.18 10.98
CA GLN A 6 -12.14 7.95 10.24
C GLN A 6 -13.65 7.65 10.17
N LEU A 7 -14.38 7.87 11.27
CA LEU A 7 -15.84 7.74 11.30
C LEU A 7 -16.53 8.84 10.47
N ALA A 8 -15.94 10.05 10.39
CA ALA A 8 -16.44 11.12 9.52
C ALA A 8 -16.17 10.86 8.02
N ILE A 9 -15.09 10.15 7.68
CA ILE A 9 -14.81 9.69 6.30
C ILE A 9 -15.73 8.51 5.93
N GLU A 10 -15.89 7.52 6.82
CA GLU A 10 -16.80 6.39 6.64
C GLU A 10 -18.27 6.82 6.52
N MET A 11 -18.72 7.84 7.29
CA MET A 11 -20.06 8.42 7.12
C MET A 11 -20.21 9.18 5.80
N LYS A 12 -19.15 9.78 5.26
CA LYS A 12 -19.18 10.50 3.99
C LYS A 12 -19.22 9.53 2.80
N ASP A 13 -18.52 8.40 2.90
CA ASP A 13 -18.49 7.37 1.85
C ASP A 13 -19.73 6.45 1.89
N ALA A 14 -20.39 6.29 3.04
CA ALA A 14 -21.65 5.55 3.16
C ALA A 14 -22.83 6.15 2.36
N TYR A 15 -22.76 7.44 1.97
CA TYR A 15 -23.78 8.12 1.15
C TYR A 15 -23.43 8.16 -0.35
N ALA A 16 -22.31 7.59 -0.80
CA ALA A 16 -21.94 7.54 -2.21
C ALA A 16 -22.49 6.26 -2.88
N PRO A 17 -23.47 6.35 -3.79
CA PRO A 17 -24.23 5.18 -4.29
C PRO A 17 -23.46 4.19 -5.18
N TYR A 18 -22.13 4.31 -5.30
CA TYR A 18 -21.30 3.49 -6.19
C TYR A 18 -20.08 2.82 -5.54
N TRP A 19 -19.76 3.14 -4.28
CA TRP A 19 -18.63 2.51 -3.56
C TRP A 19 -19.20 1.54 -2.54
N GLY A 20 -19.31 0.26 -2.94
CA GLY A 20 -19.75 -0.80 -2.05
C GLY A 20 -18.80 -0.89 -0.85
N PHE A 21 -19.37 -0.79 0.34
CA PHE A 21 -18.70 -0.99 1.63
C PHE A 21 -17.85 -2.27 1.60
N SER A 22 -16.55 -2.16 1.35
CA SER A 22 -15.66 -3.31 1.39
C SER A 22 -15.41 -3.64 2.86
N LYS A 23 -15.73 -4.87 3.27
CA LYS A 23 -15.41 -5.37 4.61
C LYS A 23 -13.90 -5.24 4.91
N TRP A 24 -13.07 -5.20 3.87
CA TRP A 24 -11.63 -4.98 3.98
C TRP A 24 -11.27 -3.53 4.30
N ASP A 25 -11.99 -2.54 3.78
CA ASP A 25 -11.74 -1.12 4.09
C ASP A 25 -12.10 -0.80 5.54
N LEU A 26 -13.23 -1.33 6.03
CA LEU A 26 -13.60 -1.23 7.45
C LEU A 26 -12.62 -1.99 8.35
N ALA A 27 -12.20 -3.20 7.95
CA ALA A 27 -11.28 -4.02 8.73
C ALA A 27 -9.87 -3.40 8.80
N LEU A 28 -9.34 -2.90 7.68
CA LEU A 28 -8.05 -2.22 7.62
C LEU A 28 -8.11 -0.86 8.33
N GLY A 29 -9.21 -0.12 8.16
CA GLY A 29 -9.45 1.13 8.87
C GLY A 29 -9.48 0.95 10.39
N SER A 30 -10.24 -0.04 10.87
CA SER A 30 -10.33 -0.40 12.28
C SER A 30 -9.00 -0.93 12.80
N THR A 31 -8.33 -1.82 12.05
CA THR A 31 -7.02 -2.39 12.43
C THR A 31 -5.99 -1.28 12.58
N GLY A 32 -5.95 -0.29 11.68
CA GLY A 32 -5.05 0.86 11.81
C GLY A 32 -5.28 1.69 13.07
N ALA A 33 -6.54 1.86 13.51
CA ALA A 33 -6.86 2.59 14.73
C ALA A 33 -6.56 1.80 16.01
N PHE A 34 -6.75 0.48 15.99
CA PHE A 34 -6.48 -0.40 17.13
C PHE A 34 -5.03 -0.88 17.20
N TRP A 35 -4.25 -0.79 16.12
CA TRP A 35 -2.87 -1.28 16.08
C TRP A 35 -1.96 -0.66 17.15
N PRO A 36 -1.96 0.68 17.37
CA PRO A 36 -1.18 1.28 18.45
C PRO A 36 -1.62 0.81 19.85
N VAL A 37 -2.91 0.48 20.01
CA VAL A 37 -3.44 -0.09 21.26
C VAL A 37 -2.96 -1.53 21.43
N ALA A 38 -2.98 -2.35 20.37
CA ALA A 38 -2.44 -3.70 20.41
C ALA A 38 -0.94 -3.70 20.75
N GLN A 39 -0.17 -2.79 20.14
CA GLN A 39 1.24 -2.55 20.46
C GLN A 39 1.48 -2.11 21.91
N TYR A 40 0.51 -1.45 22.55
CA TYR A 40 0.62 -1.10 23.96
C TYR A 40 0.55 -2.33 24.87
N TYR A 41 -0.26 -3.32 24.52
CA TYR A 41 -0.47 -4.54 25.32
C TYR A 41 0.51 -5.68 24.98
N ASN A 42 1.13 -5.67 23.80
CA ASN A 42 2.08 -6.69 23.38
C ASN A 42 3.33 -6.04 22.78
N ASP A 43 4.46 -6.21 23.47
CA ASP A 43 5.75 -5.68 23.05
C ASP A 43 6.24 -6.28 21.72
N ASP A 44 5.89 -7.53 21.39
CA ASP A 44 6.23 -8.15 20.11
C ASP A 44 5.55 -7.48 18.93
N LEU A 45 4.41 -6.83 19.13
CA LEU A 45 3.75 -6.08 18.06
C LEU A 45 4.47 -4.77 17.75
N LYS A 46 5.32 -4.26 18.65
CA LYS A 46 6.17 -3.08 18.38
C LYS A 46 7.27 -3.39 17.35
N ALA A 47 7.63 -4.67 17.22
CA ALA A 47 8.55 -5.18 16.20
C ALA A 47 7.91 -5.33 14.81
N ILE A 48 6.61 -5.04 14.67
CA ILE A 48 5.87 -5.11 13.42
C ILE A 48 5.39 -3.71 13.04
N ASN A 49 5.75 -3.25 11.84
CA ASN A 49 5.33 -1.96 11.30
C ASN A 49 4.64 -2.11 9.95
N PHE A 50 3.78 -1.15 9.64
CA PHE A 50 3.15 -1.02 8.32
C PHE A 50 3.80 0.11 7.55
N LYS A 51 4.14 -0.14 6.30
CA LYS A 51 4.73 0.86 5.41
C LYS A 51 4.05 0.88 4.06
N PHE A 52 4.28 1.96 3.34
CA PHE A 52 3.72 2.20 2.03
C PHE A 52 4.82 2.67 1.07
N SER A 53 4.76 2.23 -0.17
CA SER A 53 5.55 2.79 -1.26
C SER A 53 4.65 3.05 -2.45
N TYR A 54 4.99 4.10 -3.18
CA TYR A 54 4.34 4.47 -4.43
C TYR A 54 5.40 4.77 -5.46
N TYR A 55 5.32 4.07 -6.59
CA TYR A 55 6.16 4.33 -7.74
C TYR A 55 5.36 4.08 -9.00
N LYS A 56 5.27 5.12 -9.84
CA LYS A 56 4.47 5.08 -11.06
C LYS A 56 5.18 4.25 -12.15
N ARG A 57 4.86 2.97 -12.21
CA ARG A 57 5.33 1.96 -13.18
C ARG A 57 4.42 1.88 -14.40
N SER A 58 3.12 2.09 -14.21
CA SER A 58 2.10 2.00 -15.26
C SER A 58 1.20 3.25 -15.29
N ASN A 59 0.57 3.51 -16.44
CA ASN A 59 -0.45 4.56 -16.58
C ASN A 59 -1.88 4.01 -16.50
N ILE A 60 -2.04 2.70 -16.26
CA ILE A 60 -3.33 2.01 -16.41
C ILE A 60 -4.50 2.70 -15.68
N TYR A 61 -4.28 3.24 -14.48
CA TYR A 61 -5.32 3.97 -13.75
C TYR A 61 -5.91 5.15 -14.56
N TRP A 62 -5.02 5.97 -15.16
CA TRP A 62 -5.39 7.12 -15.97
C TRP A 62 -5.94 6.69 -17.33
N ASP A 63 -5.35 5.67 -17.94
CA ASP A 63 -5.77 5.18 -19.26
C ASP A 63 -7.21 4.66 -19.20
N LEU A 64 -7.55 3.87 -18.18
CA LEU A 64 -8.92 3.37 -17.99
C LEU A 64 -9.91 4.49 -17.63
N ASP A 65 -9.50 5.56 -16.94
CA ASP A 65 -10.39 6.69 -16.70
C ASP A 65 -10.58 7.57 -17.94
N ALA A 66 -9.54 7.73 -18.76
CA ALA A 66 -9.64 8.40 -20.05
C ALA A 66 -10.61 7.67 -21.00
N GLN A 67 -10.56 6.32 -21.04
CA GLN A 67 -11.53 5.50 -21.79
C GLN A 67 -12.98 5.77 -21.35
N ARG A 68 -13.20 6.06 -20.06
CA ARG A 68 -14.52 6.41 -19.51
C ARG A 68 -14.90 7.89 -19.72
N GLY A 69 -14.11 8.65 -20.49
CA GLY A 69 -14.30 10.07 -20.72
C GLY A 69 -14.02 10.94 -19.49
N LYS A 70 -13.30 10.43 -18.49
CA LYS A 70 -12.95 11.19 -17.28
C LYS A 70 -11.60 11.88 -17.43
N GLN A 71 -11.50 13.09 -16.90
CA GLN A 71 -10.22 13.78 -16.72
C GLN A 71 -9.75 13.65 -15.28
N THR A 72 -8.90 12.66 -15.02
CA THR A 72 -8.24 12.45 -13.72
C THR A 72 -7.04 13.35 -13.54
N ASN A 73 -6.85 13.87 -12.33
CA ASN A 73 -5.66 14.63 -11.98
C ASN A 73 -4.40 13.76 -12.09
N LYS A 74 -3.33 14.28 -12.68
CA LYS A 74 -2.03 13.61 -12.77
C LYS A 74 -1.39 13.27 -11.42
N TYR A 75 -1.86 13.91 -10.34
CA TYR A 75 -1.41 13.68 -8.96
C TYR A 75 -2.39 12.81 -8.15
N ALA A 76 -3.35 12.13 -8.77
CA ALA A 76 -4.30 11.25 -8.10
C ALA A 76 -3.67 9.90 -7.70
N TRP A 77 -2.50 9.94 -7.05
CA TRP A 77 -1.74 8.75 -6.66
C TRP A 77 -2.50 7.87 -5.65
N GLN A 78 -3.41 8.45 -4.87
CA GLN A 78 -4.20 7.75 -3.86
C GLN A 78 -5.16 6.70 -4.46
N ASP A 79 -5.64 6.92 -5.68
CA ASP A 79 -6.57 6.03 -6.38
C ASP A 79 -5.84 5.10 -7.36
N ASP A 80 -4.54 5.33 -7.58
CA ASP A 80 -3.68 4.61 -8.51
C ASP A 80 -3.07 3.35 -7.87
N TYR A 81 -3.94 2.43 -7.48
CA TYR A 81 -3.57 1.20 -6.77
C TYR A 81 -2.49 0.33 -7.46
N PRO A 82 -2.44 0.19 -8.80
CA PRO A 82 -1.40 -0.61 -9.47
C PRO A 82 0.03 -0.12 -9.27
N ASN A 83 0.19 1.13 -8.82
CA ASN A 83 1.49 1.73 -8.55
C ASN A 83 1.78 1.85 -7.04
N GLN A 84 0.92 1.28 -6.21
CA GLN A 84 1.04 1.25 -4.75
C GLN A 84 1.50 -0.13 -4.29
N THR A 85 2.41 -0.16 -3.31
CA THR A 85 2.74 -1.39 -2.58
C THR A 85 2.61 -1.15 -1.08
N TYR A 86 1.92 -2.06 -0.40
CA TYR A 86 1.70 -2.04 1.04
C TYR A 86 2.57 -3.09 1.70
N TRP A 87 3.20 -2.74 2.81
CA TRP A 87 4.22 -3.56 3.45
C TRP A 87 3.90 -3.80 4.91
N VAL A 88 4.18 -5.03 5.35
CA VAL A 88 4.32 -5.39 6.77
C VAL A 88 5.77 -5.74 6.99
N THR A 89 6.44 -4.99 7.87
CA THR A 89 7.87 -5.13 8.15
C THR A 89 8.08 -5.71 9.54
N PHE A 90 9.05 -6.60 9.68
CA PHE A 90 9.38 -7.34 10.90
C PHE A 90 10.81 -7.03 11.33
N ASP A 91 10.95 -6.62 12.58
CA ASP A 91 12.24 -6.42 13.23
C ASP A 91 12.94 -7.76 13.48
N VAL A 92 13.94 -8.04 12.66
CA VAL A 92 14.68 -9.31 12.71
C VAL A 92 15.37 -9.48 14.04
N ASN A 93 15.95 -8.42 14.61
CA ASN A 93 16.70 -8.52 15.85
C ASN A 93 15.80 -8.74 17.06
N HIS A 94 14.59 -8.18 17.04
CA HIS A 94 13.60 -8.46 18.08
C HIS A 94 13.22 -9.94 18.14
N PHE A 95 13.02 -10.59 16.99
CA PHE A 95 12.57 -11.99 16.95
C PHE A 95 13.69 -13.04 16.99
N THR A 96 14.90 -12.69 16.57
CA THR A 96 16.02 -13.64 16.46
C THR A 96 17.11 -13.45 17.50
N GLU A 97 17.08 -12.35 18.26
CA GLU A 97 18.12 -11.96 19.23
C GLU A 97 19.55 -11.98 18.63
N SER A 98 19.68 -11.81 17.31
CA SER A 98 20.95 -11.91 16.62
C SER A 98 21.85 -10.70 16.89
N CYS A 99 23.11 -10.94 17.25
CA CYS A 99 24.12 -9.89 17.44
C CYS A 99 24.87 -9.52 16.14
N TYR A 100 24.75 -10.33 15.08
CA TYR A 100 25.44 -10.14 13.81
C TYR A 100 24.61 -9.42 12.76
N TRP A 101 23.31 -9.26 13.01
CA TRP A 101 22.38 -8.62 12.09
C TRP A 101 22.24 -7.13 12.44
N PRO A 102 22.31 -6.21 11.45
CA PRO A 102 22.17 -4.79 11.73
C PRO A 102 20.82 -4.45 12.37
N ASP A 103 20.84 -3.67 13.46
CA ASP A 103 19.64 -3.27 14.22
C ASP A 103 18.58 -2.55 13.39
N TRP A 104 19.01 -1.88 12.33
CA TRP A 104 18.15 -1.13 11.43
C TRP A 104 17.65 -1.91 10.22
N LEU A 105 18.14 -3.12 9.97
CA LEU A 105 17.77 -3.91 8.79
C LEU A 105 16.66 -4.89 9.14
N ASN A 106 15.55 -4.81 8.43
CA ASN A 106 14.35 -5.61 8.65
C ASN A 106 14.01 -6.45 7.42
N VAL A 107 13.03 -7.34 7.56
CA VAL A 107 12.41 -8.07 6.44
C VAL A 107 10.96 -7.62 6.31
N ALA A 108 10.47 -7.51 5.08
CA ALA A 108 9.12 -7.08 4.78
C ALA A 108 8.38 -8.09 3.90
N ILE A 109 7.08 -8.22 4.12
CA ILE A 109 6.14 -8.86 3.21
C ILE A 109 5.31 -7.75 2.57
N GLY A 110 5.31 -7.72 1.24
CA GLY A 110 4.60 -6.70 0.46
C GLY A 110 3.42 -7.26 -0.30
N PHE A 111 2.42 -6.42 -0.53
CA PHE A 111 1.25 -6.69 -1.35
C PHE A 111 1.00 -5.52 -2.31
N GLY A 112 0.76 -5.85 -3.57
CA GLY A 112 0.38 -4.91 -4.62
C GLY A 112 -0.52 -5.58 -5.65
N ILE A 113 -0.87 -4.85 -6.71
CA ILE A 113 -1.60 -5.38 -7.86
C ILE A 113 -0.88 -4.99 -9.14
N ASP A 114 -0.83 -5.90 -10.12
CA ASP A 114 -0.24 -5.60 -11.42
C ASP A 114 -1.14 -4.67 -12.26
N ASP A 115 -0.63 -4.24 -13.40
CA ASP A 115 -1.29 -3.31 -14.30
C ASP A 115 -2.22 -3.98 -15.33
N SER A 116 -2.60 -5.24 -15.12
CA SER A 116 -3.50 -5.97 -16.02
C SER A 116 -4.99 -5.64 -15.83
N GLN A 117 -5.28 -4.44 -15.32
CA GLN A 117 -6.65 -3.96 -15.16
C GLN A 117 -7.25 -3.58 -16.52
N TYR A 118 -8.55 -3.76 -16.66
CA TYR A 118 -9.30 -3.45 -17.88
C TYR A 118 -10.75 -3.07 -17.56
N LEU A 119 -11.48 -2.61 -18.59
CA LEU A 119 -12.91 -2.35 -18.53
C LEU A 119 -13.66 -3.47 -19.28
N PRO A 120 -14.44 -4.32 -18.61
CA PRO A 120 -15.31 -5.28 -19.28
C PRO A 120 -16.26 -4.57 -20.25
N GLY A 121 -16.53 -5.21 -21.39
CA GLY A 121 -17.43 -4.65 -22.42
C GLY A 121 -16.89 -3.45 -23.19
N TRP A 122 -15.69 -2.96 -22.88
CA TRP A 122 -15.06 -1.88 -23.64
C TRP A 122 -14.41 -2.41 -24.92
N ASN A 123 -14.76 -1.82 -26.05
CA ASN A 123 -14.08 -2.05 -27.33
C ASN A 123 -13.20 -0.83 -27.66
N GLU A 124 -11.88 -1.06 -27.72
CA GLU A 124 -10.90 -0.01 -27.98
C GLU A 124 -10.92 0.50 -29.43
N GLU A 125 -11.23 -0.37 -30.40
CA GLU A 125 -11.20 -0.04 -31.83
C GLU A 125 -12.31 0.96 -32.20
N ILE A 126 -13.52 0.74 -31.69
CA ILE A 126 -14.68 1.60 -31.96
C ILE A 126 -15.04 2.53 -30.80
N GLN A 127 -14.25 2.55 -29.72
CA GLN A 127 -14.46 3.35 -28.51
C GLN A 127 -15.90 3.26 -27.96
N PHE A 128 -16.40 2.03 -27.87
CA PHE A 128 -17.78 1.74 -27.49
C PHE A 128 -17.83 0.85 -26.24
N LEU A 129 -18.77 1.15 -25.34
CA LEU A 129 -19.06 0.32 -24.18
C LEU A 129 -20.32 -0.52 -24.42
N ASP A 130 -20.15 -1.83 -24.52
CA ASP A 130 -21.27 -2.78 -24.48
C ASP A 130 -21.76 -2.94 -23.04
N SER A 131 -22.79 -2.16 -22.70
CA SER A 131 -23.43 -2.18 -21.37
C SER A 131 -24.22 -3.45 -21.07
N SER A 132 -24.39 -4.36 -22.04
CA SER A 132 -25.02 -5.66 -21.81
C SER A 132 -24.10 -6.65 -21.05
N ILE A 133 -22.79 -6.39 -21.05
CA ILE A 133 -21.82 -7.19 -20.33
C ILE A 133 -21.92 -6.91 -18.82
N PRO A 134 -21.94 -7.95 -17.97
CA PRO A 134 -21.89 -7.76 -16.51
C PRO A 134 -20.68 -6.94 -16.09
N ASN A 135 -20.91 -5.93 -15.22
CA ASN A 135 -19.88 -5.00 -14.74
C ASN A 135 -19.18 -4.19 -15.85
N ALA A 136 -19.83 -3.99 -16.99
CA ALA A 136 -19.30 -3.20 -18.09
C ALA A 136 -18.82 -1.81 -17.62
N GLY A 137 -17.61 -1.42 -18.04
CA GLY A 137 -17.06 -0.09 -17.75
C GLY A 137 -16.63 0.11 -16.28
N THR A 138 -16.60 -0.96 -15.49
CA THR A 138 -15.99 -0.97 -14.15
C THR A 138 -14.55 -1.45 -14.22
N LYS A 139 -13.62 -0.80 -13.51
CA LYS A 139 -12.21 -1.23 -13.47
C LYS A 139 -12.16 -2.62 -12.82
N THR A 140 -11.72 -3.62 -13.58
CA THR A 140 -11.66 -5.04 -13.18
C THR A 140 -10.29 -5.61 -13.58
N GLY A 141 -9.86 -6.71 -12.97
CA GLY A 141 -8.55 -7.31 -13.24
C GLY A 141 -7.49 -6.82 -12.26
N GLY A 142 -6.21 -6.95 -12.64
CA GLY A 142 -5.08 -6.77 -11.73
C GLY A 142 -4.81 -8.05 -10.95
N LYS A 143 -3.67 -8.70 -11.20
CA LYS A 143 -3.24 -9.87 -10.45
C LYS A 143 -2.58 -9.44 -9.15
N ASN A 144 -2.85 -10.19 -8.09
CA ASN A 144 -2.22 -9.97 -6.80
C ASN A 144 -0.71 -10.24 -6.88
N GLU A 145 0.05 -9.23 -6.49
CA GLU A 145 1.50 -9.31 -6.37
C GLU A 145 1.89 -9.47 -4.91
N TRP A 146 2.73 -10.47 -4.64
CA TRP A 146 3.25 -10.75 -3.30
C TRP A 146 4.75 -10.62 -3.32
N TYR A 147 5.29 -9.92 -2.33
CA TYR A 147 6.70 -9.54 -2.27
C TYR A 147 7.33 -9.96 -0.96
N VAL A 148 8.61 -10.27 -1.01
CA VAL A 148 9.51 -10.32 0.16
C VAL A 148 10.66 -9.38 -0.10
N ALA A 149 10.90 -8.46 0.82
CA ALA A 149 11.91 -7.42 0.68
C ALA A 149 12.75 -7.24 1.93
N PHE A 150 13.90 -6.59 1.79
CA PHE A 150 14.54 -5.94 2.92
C PHE A 150 13.88 -4.59 3.21
N ASP A 151 13.92 -4.17 4.47
CA ASP A 151 13.39 -2.91 4.94
C ASP A 151 14.39 -2.17 5.85
N TYR A 152 14.25 -0.85 5.93
CA TYR A 152 15.07 0.01 6.78
C TYR A 152 14.22 0.60 7.93
N ASP A 153 14.55 0.25 9.18
CA ASP A 153 14.05 0.95 10.36
C ASP A 153 14.73 2.32 10.47
N ILE A 154 14.05 3.36 10.00
CA ILE A 154 14.61 4.72 9.93
C ILE A 154 14.96 5.29 11.32
N PRO A 155 14.10 5.15 12.35
CA PRO A 155 14.46 5.53 13.72
C PRO A 155 15.78 4.95 14.21
N LYS A 156 16.03 3.65 13.98
CA LYS A 156 17.27 2.95 14.37
C LYS A 156 18.44 3.31 13.47
N MET A 157 18.24 3.35 12.15
CA MET A 157 19.28 3.70 11.17
C MET A 157 19.84 5.10 11.43
N LEU A 158 18.96 6.06 11.73
CA LEU A 158 19.30 7.45 12.01
C LEU A 158 19.26 7.77 13.51
N LYS A 159 19.65 6.82 14.36
CA LYS A 159 19.61 6.98 15.83
C LYS A 159 20.42 8.16 16.36
N LYS A 160 21.48 8.58 15.65
CA LYS A 160 22.31 9.76 16.02
C LYS A 160 21.57 11.10 15.89
N TRP A 161 20.51 11.17 15.09
CA TRP A 161 19.70 12.39 14.95
C TRP A 161 18.62 12.45 16.04
N ASP A 162 18.98 12.94 17.23
CA ASP A 162 18.12 12.88 18.43
C ASP A 162 17.38 14.20 18.75
N SER A 163 17.38 15.18 17.85
CA SER A 163 16.63 16.41 18.06
C SER A 163 15.11 16.15 18.06
N PRO A 164 14.29 17.00 18.71
CA PRO A 164 12.83 16.85 18.69
C PRO A 164 12.24 16.79 17.27
N THR A 165 12.80 17.59 16.35
CA THR A 165 12.44 17.56 14.93
C THR A 165 12.88 16.25 14.26
N GLY A 166 14.11 15.79 14.54
CA GLY A 166 14.64 14.53 14.00
C GLY A 166 13.80 13.33 14.38
N LYS A 167 13.34 13.25 15.64
CA LYS A 167 12.43 12.18 16.09
C LYS A 167 11.13 12.14 15.28
N LYS A 168 10.51 13.31 15.03
CA LYS A 168 9.29 13.42 14.22
C LYS A 168 9.53 13.03 12.76
N VAL A 169 10.59 13.53 12.15
CA VAL A 169 10.91 13.25 10.74
C VAL A 169 11.18 11.75 10.56
N LYS A 170 12.03 11.15 11.41
CA LYS A 170 12.31 9.70 11.35
C LYS A 170 11.05 8.86 11.48
N HIS A 171 10.13 9.25 12.37
CA HIS A 171 8.85 8.55 12.54
C HIS A 171 8.01 8.59 11.26
N TRP A 172 7.87 9.76 10.62
CA TRP A 172 7.13 9.88 9.36
C TRP A 172 7.78 9.11 8.21
N LEU A 173 9.10 9.21 8.08
CA LEU A 173 9.84 8.44 7.08
C LEU A 173 9.71 6.93 7.31
N ASN A 174 9.50 6.47 8.54
CA ASN A 174 9.32 5.06 8.82
C ASN A 174 8.01 4.47 8.30
N TYR A 175 7.03 5.29 7.89
CA TYR A 175 5.84 4.82 7.17
C TYR A 175 6.10 4.60 5.68
N ILE A 176 7.26 5.01 5.17
CA ILE A 176 7.63 4.86 3.77
C ILE A 176 8.58 3.66 3.64
N HIS A 177 8.22 2.72 2.78
CA HIS A 177 9.15 1.65 2.39
C HIS A 177 10.13 2.23 1.36
N PHE A 178 11.39 2.36 1.76
CA PHE A 178 12.43 2.88 0.89
C PHE A 178 12.85 1.84 -0.15
N PRO A 179 13.47 2.27 -1.27
CA PRO A 179 13.89 1.36 -2.31
C PRO A 179 14.85 0.29 -1.75
N ALA A 180 14.52 -0.99 -1.92
CA ALA A 180 15.30 -2.09 -1.37
C ALA A 180 15.30 -3.34 -2.27
N PRO A 181 16.29 -4.25 -2.11
CA PRO A 181 16.25 -5.54 -2.78
C PRO A 181 14.98 -6.32 -2.43
N THR A 182 14.28 -6.80 -3.46
CA THR A 182 12.95 -7.39 -3.33
C THR A 182 12.81 -8.58 -4.27
N ILE A 183 12.12 -9.62 -3.81
CA ILE A 183 11.68 -10.74 -4.62
C ILE A 183 10.16 -10.69 -4.71
N ARG A 184 9.62 -10.60 -5.92
CA ARG A 184 8.21 -10.87 -6.18
C ARG A 184 8.02 -12.37 -6.28
N ILE A 185 7.11 -12.92 -5.49
CA ILE A 185 6.77 -14.36 -5.45
C ILE A 185 5.63 -14.66 -6.43
N SER A 186 4.63 -13.79 -6.47
CA SER A 186 3.43 -13.90 -7.31
C SER A 186 3.22 -12.60 -8.08
N PRO A 187 2.68 -12.64 -9.32
CA PRO A 187 2.25 -13.83 -10.07
C PRO A 187 3.40 -14.60 -10.73
N LYS A 188 4.59 -14.01 -10.77
CA LYS A 188 5.80 -14.60 -11.33
C LYS A 188 6.98 -14.29 -10.43
N LEU A 189 7.82 -15.30 -10.20
CA LEU A 189 9.06 -15.14 -9.45
C LEU A 189 10.00 -14.18 -10.19
N GLU A 190 10.35 -13.07 -9.55
CA GLU A 190 11.24 -12.06 -10.13
C GLU A 190 12.03 -11.35 -9.05
N PHE A 191 13.32 -11.11 -9.31
CA PHE A 191 14.20 -10.40 -8.41
C PHE A 191 14.43 -8.97 -8.89
N TYR A 192 14.23 -8.02 -7.97
CA TYR A 192 14.48 -6.61 -8.14
C TYR A 192 15.66 -6.21 -7.25
N PRO A 193 16.80 -5.79 -7.82
CA PRO A 193 17.91 -5.25 -7.04
C PRO A 193 17.49 -4.03 -6.20
N LEU A 194 16.52 -3.26 -6.71
CA LEU A 194 15.94 -2.09 -6.06
C LEU A 194 14.48 -1.97 -6.46
N PHE A 195 13.57 -1.96 -5.49
CA PHE A 195 12.12 -1.91 -5.70
C PHE A 195 11.47 -0.87 -4.78
N LEU A 196 10.53 -0.10 -5.34
CA LEU A 196 9.61 0.79 -4.64
C LEU A 196 8.19 0.33 -4.90
#